data_AF-A0A7S4H9S9-F1
#
_entry.id   AF-A0A7S4H9S9-F1
#
_cell.length_a   1.000
_cell.length_b   1.000
_cell.length_c   1.000
_cell.angle_alpha   90.00
_cell.angle_beta   90.00
_cell.angle_gamma   90.00
#
_symmetry.space_group_name_H-M   'P 1'
#
loop_
_entity.id
_entity.type
_entity.pdbx_description
1 polymer ?
#
loop_
_entity_poly.entity_id
_entity_poly.type
_entity_poly.pdbx_seq_one_letter_code
_entity_poly.pdbx_strand_id
1 'polypeptide(L)'
;MSVRRTASRGEAAEEDGGDEGSRAPSAAGGEGGLEAPNPAVLMPDILEKLKLLGYEEFADEHVERWRLHAAYFVVPHPKPNEQFFFFTSLFAWLMKLNRFNFAKPDRFEDPNITTRNILEGVKRAKIAFDYPAAKLKQGHGEAVCVLLNLLCNAAIDAQGIRLAPPTYPSDSYPEEAPVDEEEEVGTDIADTVAVNEEEEDETYSGAIGSVESKREEVSPDRGSQVDC
;
A
#
# COMPACT_ATOMS: atom_id res chain seq x y z
N MET A 1 -46.47 -76.38 36.04
CA MET A 1 -45.77 -76.90 34.84
C MET A 1 -45.74 -75.75 33.83
N SER A 2 -44.58 -75.10 33.62
CA SER A 2 -43.69 -75.34 32.45
C SER A 2 -44.41 -74.98 31.14
N VAL A 3 -43.96 -74.09 30.24
CA VAL A 3 -42.62 -73.60 29.88
C VAL A 3 -42.77 -72.31 29.05
N ARG A 4 -41.86 -71.34 29.27
CA ARG A 4 -41.08 -70.44 28.36
C ARG A 4 -41.52 -70.35 26.87
N ARG A 5 -41.34 -69.24 26.13
CA ARG A 5 -40.05 -68.55 25.82
C ARG A 5 -40.30 -67.34 24.87
N THR A 6 -39.62 -66.22 25.15
CA THR A 6 -38.85 -65.32 24.26
C THR A 6 -39.39 -64.83 22.90
N ALA A 7 -39.37 -63.51 22.66
CA ALA A 7 -38.52 -62.86 21.64
C ALA A 7 -38.66 -61.31 21.60
N SER A 8 -37.50 -60.65 21.50
CA SER A 8 -37.16 -59.36 20.85
C SER A 8 -38.05 -58.12 21.01
N ARG A 9 -37.49 -57.10 21.69
CA ARG A 9 -37.89 -55.68 21.59
C ARG A 9 -36.66 -54.82 21.27
N GLY A 10 -36.69 -54.22 20.09
CA GLY A 10 -35.83 -53.17 19.51
C GLY A 10 -36.54 -52.80 18.20
N GLU A 11 -36.68 -51.58 17.72
CA GLU A 11 -36.06 -50.27 17.98
C GLU A 11 -37.08 -49.23 17.48
N ALA A 12 -36.98 -47.99 17.94
CA ALA A 12 -37.96 -46.93 17.73
C ALA A 12 -37.55 -45.93 16.63
N ALA A 13 -38.58 -45.36 15.99
CA ALA A 13 -38.71 -43.97 15.54
C ALA A 13 -37.83 -43.43 14.39
N GLU A 14 -38.38 -43.55 13.19
CA GLU A 14 -38.77 -42.48 12.24
C GLU A 14 -38.57 -41.00 12.65
N GLU A 15 -37.90 -40.22 11.80
CA GLU A 15 -38.14 -38.80 11.44
C GLU A 15 -37.32 -38.50 10.16
N ASP A 16 -37.96 -38.49 9.00
CA ASP A 16 -38.52 -37.33 8.27
C ASP A 16 -37.47 -36.62 7.39
N GLY A 17 -37.43 -37.04 6.12
CA GLY A 17 -36.54 -36.54 5.08
C GLY A 17 -37.19 -35.39 4.33
N GLY A 18 -36.64 -34.19 4.52
CA GLY A 18 -37.07 -32.94 3.89
C GLY A 18 -36.89 -32.93 2.37
N ASP A 19 -37.95 -32.45 1.74
CA ASP A 19 -38.24 -32.35 0.32
C ASP A 19 -37.81 -30.99 -0.29
N GLU A 20 -37.68 -31.00 -1.62
CA GLU A 20 -37.74 -29.86 -2.54
C GLU A 20 -36.61 -28.81 -2.59
N GLY A 21 -35.64 -29.11 -3.48
CA GLY A 21 -34.68 -28.18 -4.04
C GLY A 21 -35.35 -27.05 -4.85
N SER A 22 -35.50 -25.89 -4.23
CA SER A 22 -35.82 -24.63 -4.90
C SER A 22 -34.61 -24.12 -5.69
N ARG A 23 -34.68 -24.30 -7.01
CA ARG A 23 -33.80 -23.71 -8.02
C ARG A 23 -34.06 -22.20 -8.11
N ALA A 24 -33.27 -21.40 -7.40
CA ALA A 24 -33.25 -19.95 -7.57
C ALA A 24 -32.60 -19.56 -8.91
N PRO A 25 -33.11 -18.53 -9.61
CA PRO A 25 -32.60 -18.12 -10.91
C PRO A 25 -31.25 -17.43 -10.75
N SER A 26 -30.29 -17.86 -11.57
CA SER A 26 -28.99 -17.20 -11.74
C SER A 26 -29.23 -15.79 -12.27
N ALA A 27 -28.93 -14.80 -11.43
CA ALA A 27 -28.98 -13.39 -11.78
C ALA A 27 -27.90 -13.10 -12.82
N ALA A 28 -28.31 -13.01 -14.09
CA ALA A 28 -27.65 -12.18 -15.07
C ALA A 28 -27.79 -10.72 -14.63
N GLY A 29 -26.75 -10.19 -14.00
CA GLY A 29 -26.58 -8.76 -13.72
C GLY A 29 -25.31 -8.30 -14.43
N GLY A 30 -25.45 -7.37 -15.37
CA GLY A 30 -24.41 -6.95 -16.28
C GLY A 30 -23.13 -6.48 -15.60
N GLU A 31 -22.00 -7.01 -16.06
CA GLU A 31 -20.66 -6.53 -15.73
C GLU A 31 -20.40 -5.20 -16.46
N GLY A 32 -20.99 -4.13 -15.95
CA GLY A 32 -20.40 -2.80 -16.07
C GLY A 32 -19.31 -2.70 -15.02
N GLY A 33 -18.18 -3.39 -15.23
CA GLY A 33 -17.05 -3.37 -14.30
C GLY A 33 -16.49 -1.95 -14.21
N LEU A 34 -16.91 -1.20 -13.18
CA LEU A 34 -16.14 -0.08 -12.69
C LEU A 34 -14.80 -0.68 -12.25
N GLU A 35 -13.81 -0.57 -13.14
CA GLU A 35 -12.46 -1.05 -12.92
C GLU A 35 -12.00 -0.55 -11.55
N ALA A 36 -11.64 -1.47 -10.68
CA ALA A 36 -11.31 -1.12 -9.32
C ALA A 36 -10.08 -0.18 -9.32
N PRO A 37 -10.07 0.87 -8.49
CA PRO A 37 -9.14 1.96 -8.63
C PRO A 37 -7.69 1.49 -8.42
N ASN A 38 -6.82 1.83 -9.38
CA ASN A 38 -5.43 1.41 -9.37
C ASN A 38 -4.70 1.96 -8.11
N PRO A 39 -4.11 1.09 -7.26
CA PRO A 39 -3.43 1.52 -6.05
C PRO A 39 -2.25 2.47 -6.31
N ALA A 40 -1.59 2.36 -7.47
CA ALA A 40 -0.48 3.25 -7.85
C ALA A 40 -0.94 4.69 -8.09
N VAL A 41 -2.21 4.90 -8.46
CA VAL A 41 -2.81 6.23 -8.64
C VAL A 41 -3.38 6.75 -7.32
N LEU A 42 -4.00 5.88 -6.52
CA LEU A 42 -4.58 6.27 -5.23
C LEU A 42 -3.53 6.67 -4.20
N MET A 43 -2.38 6.00 -4.17
CA MET A 43 -1.41 6.20 -3.09
C MET A 43 -0.80 7.62 -3.05
N PRO A 44 -0.43 8.25 -4.17
CA PRO A 44 -0.09 9.67 -4.21
C PRO A 44 -1.16 10.58 -3.58
N ASP A 45 -2.43 10.43 -3.97
CA ASP A 45 -3.54 11.21 -3.40
C ASP A 45 -3.69 11.00 -1.90
N ILE A 46 -3.53 9.76 -1.43
CA ILE A 46 -3.55 9.43 -0.01
C ILE A 46 -2.43 10.16 0.73
N LEU A 47 -1.20 10.20 0.18
CA LEU A 47 -0.09 10.92 0.81
C LEU A 47 -0.37 12.41 0.95
N GLU A 48 -0.98 13.04 -0.05
CA GLU A 48 -1.37 14.45 0.04
C GLU A 48 -2.42 14.68 1.13
N LYS A 49 -3.44 13.83 1.19
CA LYS A 49 -4.46 13.88 2.25
C LYS A 49 -3.87 13.65 3.64
N LEU A 50 -2.93 12.71 3.77
CA LEU A 50 -2.22 12.45 5.01
C LEU A 50 -1.42 13.68 5.47
N LYS A 51 -0.76 14.40 4.56
CA LYS A 51 -0.08 15.66 4.89
C LYS A 51 -1.07 16.73 5.38
N LEU A 52 -2.22 16.88 4.72
CA LEU A 52 -3.28 17.79 5.15
C LEU A 52 -3.82 17.47 6.54
N LEU A 53 -3.84 16.19 6.91
CA LEU A 53 -4.32 15.69 8.20
C LEU A 53 -3.29 15.72 9.33
N GLY A 54 -2.06 16.20 9.08
CA GLY A 54 -0.99 16.25 10.09
C GLY A 54 -0.29 14.90 10.29
N TYR A 55 0.06 14.22 9.20
CA TYR A 55 0.80 12.96 9.27
C TYR A 55 2.20 13.13 9.89
N GLU A 56 2.84 14.30 9.79
CA GLU A 56 4.18 14.51 10.35
C GLU A 56 4.18 14.42 11.87
N GLU A 57 3.15 14.98 12.52
CA GLU A 57 2.95 14.88 13.96
C GLU A 57 2.71 13.44 14.40
N PHE A 58 1.90 12.70 13.63
CA PHE A 58 1.72 11.26 13.85
C PHE A 58 3.03 10.49 13.68
N ALA A 59 3.82 10.82 12.66
CA ALA A 59 5.05 10.12 12.32
C ALA A 59 6.11 10.31 13.42
N ASP A 60 6.21 11.51 13.98
CA ASP A 60 7.13 11.84 15.06
C ASP A 60 6.80 11.06 16.34
N GLU A 61 5.52 10.86 16.66
CA GLU A 61 5.09 10.16 17.87
C GLU A 61 5.09 8.62 17.74
N HIS A 62 4.77 8.09 16.56
CA HIS A 62 4.42 6.67 16.42
C HIS A 62 5.35 5.82 15.56
N VAL A 63 6.15 6.44 14.68
CA VAL A 63 6.98 5.71 13.70
C VAL A 63 8.34 6.35 13.46
N GLU A 64 8.92 6.96 14.49
CA GLU A 64 10.30 7.47 14.46
C GLU A 64 10.56 8.41 13.27
N ARG A 65 9.57 9.26 12.94
CA ARG A 65 9.66 10.24 11.85
C ARG A 65 9.79 9.62 10.45
N TRP A 66 9.32 8.38 10.27
CA TRP A 66 9.33 7.70 8.98
C TRP A 66 8.49 8.46 7.94
N ARG A 67 9.11 8.84 6.81
CA ARG A 67 8.42 9.40 5.64
C ARG A 67 7.81 8.29 4.78
N LEU A 68 6.49 8.23 4.71
CA LEU A 68 5.78 7.21 3.96
C LEU A 68 6.01 7.38 2.45
N HIS A 69 6.55 6.35 1.80
CA HIS A 69 6.79 6.36 0.35
C HIS A 69 5.55 5.92 -0.44
N ALA A 70 5.35 6.46 -1.64
CA ALA A 70 4.17 6.20 -2.48
C ALA A 70 4.02 4.74 -2.93
N ALA A 71 5.11 3.96 -2.95
CA ALA A 71 5.04 2.52 -3.26
C ALA A 71 4.72 1.65 -2.03
N TYR A 72 4.80 2.20 -0.81
CA TYR A 72 4.87 1.38 0.41
C TYR A 72 3.65 0.49 0.63
N PHE A 73 2.43 0.95 0.29
CA PHE A 73 1.24 0.12 0.35
C PHE A 73 0.80 -0.43 -1.01
N VAL A 74 1.50 -0.09 -2.09
CA VAL A 74 1.15 -0.54 -3.44
C VAL A 74 1.73 -1.93 -3.70
N VAL A 75 2.98 -2.16 -3.27
CA VAL A 75 3.72 -3.41 -3.50
C VAL A 75 3.98 -4.16 -2.19
N PRO A 76 4.18 -5.50 -2.25
CA PRO A 76 4.62 -6.25 -1.09
C PRO A 76 5.97 -5.74 -0.58
N HIS A 77 6.09 -5.54 0.73
CA HIS A 77 7.35 -5.17 1.35
C HIS A 77 8.16 -6.43 1.73
N PRO A 78 9.51 -6.41 1.71
CA PRO A 78 10.34 -7.53 2.17
C PRO A 78 10.03 -7.98 3.60
N LYS A 79 9.47 -7.08 4.40
CA LYS A 79 9.01 -7.32 5.77
C LYS A 79 7.49 -7.13 5.86
N PRO A 80 6.68 -8.15 5.52
CA PRO A 80 5.22 -8.03 5.47
C PRO A 80 4.59 -7.76 6.84
N ASN A 81 5.17 -8.30 7.92
CA ASN A 81 4.66 -8.07 9.27
C ASN A 81 4.81 -6.59 9.71
N GLU A 82 5.93 -5.96 9.36
CA GLU A 82 6.15 -4.52 9.63
C GLU A 82 5.19 -3.66 8.79
N GLN A 83 4.98 -4.04 7.53
CA GLN A 83 4.04 -3.36 6.63
C GLN A 83 2.60 -3.43 7.16
N PHE A 84 2.15 -4.62 7.58
CA PHE A 84 0.83 -4.80 8.18
C PHE A 84 0.69 -4.03 9.49
N PHE A 85 1.67 -4.09 10.38
CA PHE A 85 1.66 -3.32 11.63
C PHE A 85 1.62 -1.80 11.40
N PHE A 86 2.34 -1.32 10.38
CA PHE A 86 2.30 0.09 10.02
C PHE A 86 0.91 0.49 9.49
N PHE A 87 0.33 -0.34 8.63
CA PHE A 87 -1.05 -0.16 8.16
C PHE A 87 -2.05 -0.09 9.34
N THR A 88 -1.98 -1.02 10.29
CA THR A 88 -2.91 -1.05 11.43
C THR A 88 -2.74 0.17 12.35
N SER A 89 -1.49 0.62 12.54
CA SER A 89 -1.17 1.84 13.28
C SER A 89 -1.77 3.09 12.61
N LEU A 90 -1.60 3.19 11.29
CA LEU A 90 -2.14 4.29 10.50
C LEU A 90 -3.68 4.29 10.51
N PHE A 91 -4.29 3.10 10.36
CA PHE A 91 -5.74 2.92 10.48
C PHE A 91 -6.26 3.40 11.83
N ALA A 92 -5.63 3.00 12.94
CA ALA A 92 -6.03 3.41 14.28
C ALA A 92 -6.00 4.94 14.45
N TRP A 93 -4.96 5.59 13.92
CA TRP A 93 -4.84 7.04 13.94
C TRP A 93 -5.93 7.73 13.10
N LEU A 94 -6.18 7.26 11.87
CA LEU A 94 -7.26 7.81 11.03
C LEU A 94 -8.65 7.62 11.67
N MET A 95 -8.89 6.50 12.35
CA MET A 95 -10.12 6.28 13.10
C MET A 95 -10.30 7.30 14.23
N LYS A 96 -9.22 7.63 14.96
CA LYS A 96 -9.22 8.67 16.00
C LYS A 96 -9.59 10.04 15.41
N LEU A 97 -9.05 10.39 14.25
CA LEU A 97 -9.40 11.63 13.54
C LEU A 97 -10.88 11.67 13.11
N ASN A 98 -11.44 10.51 12.76
CA ASN A 98 -12.86 10.34 12.47
C ASN A 98 -13.76 10.29 13.73
N ARG A 99 -13.22 10.59 14.92
CA ARG A 99 -13.91 10.52 16.23
C ARG A 99 -14.39 9.12 16.64
N PHE A 100 -13.75 8.08 16.11
CA PHE A 100 -13.97 6.71 16.56
C PHE A 100 -12.77 6.22 17.36
N ASN A 101 -13.04 5.64 18.54
CA ASN A 101 -11.96 5.06 19.33
C ASN A 101 -11.63 3.66 18.78
N PHE A 102 -10.42 3.52 18.24
CA PHE A 102 -9.87 2.24 17.83
C PHE A 102 -8.53 2.05 18.54
N ALA A 103 -8.43 1.04 19.39
CA ALA A 103 -7.19 0.73 20.08
C ALA A 103 -6.14 0.29 19.04
N LYS A 104 -4.96 0.91 19.09
CA LYS A 104 -3.84 0.49 18.25
C LYS A 104 -3.51 -0.98 18.57
N PRO A 105 -3.51 -1.88 17.58
CA PRO A 105 -3.16 -3.28 17.77
C PRO A 105 -1.70 -3.42 18.22
N ASP A 106 -1.42 -4.43 19.04
CA ASP A 106 -0.05 -4.76 19.42
C ASP A 106 0.72 -5.32 18.21
N ARG A 107 2.05 -5.15 18.18
CA ARG A 107 2.92 -5.71 17.12
C ARG A 107 2.83 -7.23 17.04
N PHE A 108 2.50 -7.90 18.14
CA PHE A 108 2.41 -9.36 18.23
C PHE A 108 0.97 -9.89 18.19
N GLU A 109 -0.01 -9.04 17.94
CA GLU A 109 -1.41 -9.46 17.81
C GLU A 109 -1.62 -10.32 16.55
N ASP A 110 -2.55 -11.29 16.61
CA ASP A 110 -2.84 -12.13 15.44
C ASP A 110 -3.43 -11.28 14.29
N PRO A 111 -2.83 -11.33 13.07
CA PRO A 111 -3.28 -10.51 11.95
C PRO A 111 -4.75 -10.75 11.55
N ASN A 112 -5.29 -11.96 11.76
CA ASN A 112 -6.68 -12.25 11.43
C ASN A 112 -7.63 -11.62 12.45
N ILE A 113 -7.28 -11.64 13.74
CA ILE A 113 -8.04 -10.95 14.80
C ILE A 113 -8.04 -9.44 14.51
N THR A 114 -6.87 -8.85 14.29
CA THR A 114 -6.76 -7.42 13.99
C THR A 114 -7.53 -7.04 12.73
N THR A 115 -7.48 -7.85 11.68
CA THR A 115 -8.23 -7.59 10.44
C THR A 115 -9.75 -7.62 10.67
N ARG A 116 -10.25 -8.57 11.48
CA ARG A 116 -11.68 -8.59 11.86
C ARG A 116 -12.06 -7.33 12.63
N ASN A 117 -11.24 -6.92 13.60
CA ASN A 117 -11.45 -5.71 14.38
C ASN A 117 -11.50 -4.46 13.48
N ILE A 118 -10.61 -4.38 12.48
CA ILE A 118 -10.60 -3.31 11.47
C ILE A 118 -11.94 -3.28 10.73
N LEU A 119 -12.40 -4.41 10.19
CA LEU A 119 -13.67 -4.48 9.46
C LEU A 119 -14.87 -4.07 10.33
N GLU A 120 -14.89 -4.46 11.60
CA GLU A 120 -15.90 -4.00 12.55
C GLU A 120 -15.80 -2.50 12.84
N GLY A 121 -14.59 -1.95 12.94
CA GLY A 121 -14.33 -0.52 13.07
C GLY A 121 -14.89 0.27 11.87
N VAL A 122 -14.61 -0.18 10.66
CA VAL A 122 -15.08 0.42 9.40
C VAL A 122 -16.61 0.42 9.33
N LYS A 123 -17.25 -0.71 9.69
CA LYS A 123 -18.72 -0.81 9.76
C LYS A 123 -19.32 0.19 10.76
N ARG A 124 -18.70 0.35 11.94
CA ARG A 124 -19.12 1.33 12.96
C ARG A 124 -18.97 2.77 12.47
N ALA A 125 -17.92 3.05 11.70
CA ALA A 125 -17.69 4.33 11.06
C ALA A 125 -18.64 4.62 9.88
N LYS A 126 -19.49 3.66 9.49
CA LYS A 126 -20.40 3.74 8.33
C LYS A 126 -19.67 4.04 7.02
N ILE A 127 -18.42 3.60 6.90
CA ILE A 127 -17.64 3.71 5.68
C ILE A 127 -17.98 2.53 4.79
N ALA A 128 -18.39 2.81 3.54
CA ALA A 128 -18.71 1.80 2.54
C ALA A 128 -17.42 1.14 2.04
N PHE A 129 -17.13 -0.06 2.55
CA PHE A 129 -15.93 -0.82 2.21
C PHE A 129 -16.31 -2.26 1.88
N ASP A 130 -16.07 -2.67 0.64
CA ASP A 130 -16.49 -3.96 0.08
C ASP A 130 -15.29 -4.79 -0.39
N TYR A 131 -14.45 -5.20 0.56
CA TYR A 131 -13.35 -6.13 0.30
C TYR A 131 -13.29 -7.21 1.38
N PRO A 132 -12.87 -8.44 1.02
CA PRO A 132 -12.74 -9.53 1.97
C PRO A 132 -11.57 -9.30 2.95
N ALA A 133 -11.70 -9.84 4.16
CA ALA A 133 -10.65 -9.80 5.19
C ALA A 133 -9.29 -10.32 4.68
N ALA A 134 -9.29 -11.31 3.79
CA ALA A 134 -8.06 -11.87 3.24
C ALA A 134 -7.20 -10.83 2.49
N LYS A 135 -7.83 -9.88 1.78
CA LYS A 135 -7.11 -8.80 1.08
C LYS A 135 -6.55 -7.76 2.05
N LEU A 136 -7.28 -7.43 3.12
CA LEU A 136 -6.78 -6.52 4.17
C LEU A 136 -5.60 -7.10 4.94
N LYS A 137 -5.63 -8.41 5.22
CA LYS A 137 -4.55 -9.11 5.94
C LYS A 137 -3.21 -9.03 5.22
N GLN A 138 -3.19 -8.82 3.91
CA GLN A 138 -1.96 -8.68 3.14
C GLN A 138 -1.18 -7.42 3.53
N GLY A 139 -1.84 -6.41 4.12
CA GLY A 139 -1.20 -5.16 4.55
C GLY A 139 -0.75 -4.24 3.41
N HIS A 140 -1.04 -4.61 2.16
CA HIS A 140 -0.76 -3.84 0.96
C HIS A 140 -1.78 -4.18 -0.14
N GLY A 141 -1.70 -3.45 -1.25
CA GLY A 141 -2.52 -3.59 -2.43
C GLY A 141 -3.78 -2.74 -2.40
N GLU A 142 -4.61 -3.00 -3.40
CA GLU A 142 -5.86 -2.31 -3.70
C GLU A 142 -6.77 -2.09 -2.49
N ALA A 143 -7.12 -3.15 -1.75
CA ALA A 143 -8.05 -3.08 -0.63
C ALA A 143 -7.54 -2.13 0.48
N VAL A 144 -6.24 -2.13 0.74
CA VAL A 144 -5.61 -1.28 1.76
C VAL A 144 -5.61 0.18 1.31
N CYS A 145 -5.20 0.45 0.07
CA CYS A 145 -5.21 1.81 -0.49
C CYS A 145 -6.63 2.40 -0.51
N VAL A 146 -7.63 1.63 -0.96
CA VAL A 146 -9.03 2.09 -0.98
C VAL A 146 -9.53 2.41 0.43
N LEU A 147 -9.25 1.54 1.41
CA LEU A 147 -9.66 1.80 2.78
C LEU A 147 -9.04 3.07 3.35
N LEU A 148 -7.73 3.26 3.17
CA LEU A 148 -7.01 4.45 3.64
C LEU A 148 -7.55 5.71 2.97
N ASN A 149 -7.84 5.67 1.66
CA ASN A 149 -8.41 6.80 0.94
C ASN A 149 -9.79 7.20 1.49
N LEU A 150 -10.68 6.23 1.73
CA LEU A 150 -12.00 6.47 2.29
C LEU A 150 -11.92 7.08 3.70
N LEU A 151 -11.03 6.55 4.54
CA LEU A 151 -10.79 7.07 5.89
C LEU A 151 -10.22 8.49 5.88
N CYS A 152 -9.31 8.80 4.95
CA CYS A 152 -8.75 10.13 4.79
C CYS A 152 -9.83 11.14 4.37
N ASN A 153 -10.66 10.79 3.38
CA ASN A 153 -11.78 11.66 2.98
C ASN A 153 -12.72 11.93 4.15
N ALA A 154 -13.13 10.88 4.86
CA ALA A 154 -13.99 11.01 6.03
C ALA A 154 -13.33 11.86 7.14
N ALA A 155 -12.02 11.72 7.34
CA ALA A 155 -11.28 12.50 8.33
C ALA A 155 -11.19 13.99 7.96
N ILE A 156 -10.94 14.29 6.69
CA ILE A 156 -10.93 15.67 6.17
C ILE A 156 -12.29 16.31 6.38
N ASP A 157 -13.37 15.59 6.08
CA ASP A 157 -14.74 16.04 6.30
C ASP A 157 -15.04 16.25 7.79
N ALA A 158 -14.59 15.33 8.66
CA ALA A 158 -14.79 15.42 10.11
C ALA A 158 -14.01 16.57 10.77
N GLN A 159 -12.84 16.90 10.24
CA GLN A 159 -12.03 18.04 10.67
C GLN A 159 -12.50 19.38 10.07
N GLY A 160 -13.32 19.34 9.01
CA GLY A 160 -13.83 20.55 8.35
C GLY A 160 -12.75 21.33 7.62
N ILE A 161 -11.68 20.66 7.16
CA ILE A 161 -10.61 21.30 6.39
C ILE A 161 -11.22 21.79 5.07
N ARG A 162 -11.02 23.07 4.76
CA ARG A 162 -11.46 23.70 3.50
C ARG A 162 -10.25 24.34 2.85
N LEU A 163 -9.96 23.92 1.62
CA LEU A 163 -8.95 24.59 0.80
C LEU A 163 -9.54 25.91 0.29
N ALA A 164 -8.95 27.03 0.68
CA ALA A 164 -9.31 28.33 0.15
C ALA A 164 -8.81 28.48 -1.30
N PRO A 165 -9.54 29.17 -2.19
CA PRO A 165 -9.06 29.45 -3.53
C PRO A 165 -7.78 30.30 -3.46
N PRO A 166 -6.82 30.08 -4.38
CA PRO A 166 -5.60 30.90 -4.41
C PRO A 166 -5.97 32.36 -4.69
N THR A 167 -5.46 33.28 -3.86
CA THR A 167 -5.57 34.71 -4.11
C THR A 167 -4.45 35.11 -5.06
N TYR A 168 -4.80 35.39 -6.32
CA TYR A 168 -3.86 35.99 -7.24
C TYR A 168 -3.63 37.44 -6.83
N PRO A 169 -2.37 37.87 -6.59
CA PRO A 169 -2.11 39.29 -6.49
C PRO A 169 -2.58 39.94 -7.78
N SER A 170 -3.29 41.07 -7.68
CA SER A 170 -3.66 41.83 -8.86
C SER A 170 -2.38 42.23 -9.58
N ASP A 171 -2.21 41.77 -10.82
CA ASP A 171 -1.15 42.15 -11.74
C ASP A 171 -1.24 43.66 -12.03
N SER A 172 -0.83 44.47 -11.07
CA SER A 172 -0.34 45.81 -11.33
C SER A 172 1.10 45.63 -11.80
N TYR A 173 1.26 45.11 -13.02
CA TYR A 173 2.49 45.39 -13.75
C TYR A 173 2.61 46.92 -13.76
N PRO A 174 3.69 47.52 -13.22
CA PRO A 174 3.96 48.89 -13.57
C PRO A 174 3.96 48.94 -15.10
N GLU A 175 3.06 49.73 -15.67
CA GLU A 175 3.05 50.04 -17.11
C GLU A 175 4.51 50.28 -17.51
N GLU A 176 4.93 49.55 -18.54
CA GLU A 176 6.21 49.62 -19.24
C GLU A 176 7.22 50.57 -18.60
N ALA A 177 8.27 50.01 -17.99
CA ALA A 177 9.47 50.78 -17.74
C ALA A 177 9.78 51.56 -19.04
N PRO A 178 9.96 52.90 -18.98
CA PRO A 178 10.16 53.68 -20.17
C PRO A 178 11.31 53.04 -20.94
N VAL A 179 11.02 52.59 -22.16
CA VAL A 179 12.05 52.14 -23.08
C VAL A 179 12.91 53.36 -23.30
N ASP A 180 14.11 53.36 -22.71
CA ASP A 180 15.08 54.41 -22.94
C ASP A 180 15.55 54.26 -24.40
N GLU A 181 14.96 55.04 -25.30
CA GLU A 181 15.28 55.03 -26.73
C GLU A 181 16.75 55.44 -27.00
N GLU A 182 17.51 55.87 -25.97
CA GLU A 182 18.93 56.20 -26.08
C GLU A 182 19.87 55.01 -25.79
N GLU A 183 19.38 53.87 -25.28
CA GLU A 183 20.20 52.66 -25.08
C GLU A 183 20.13 51.77 -26.33
N GLU A 184 20.79 52.22 -27.41
CA GLU A 184 21.11 51.39 -28.57
C GLU A 184 22.04 50.23 -28.13
N VAL A 185 21.46 49.07 -27.82
CA VAL A 185 22.21 47.83 -27.57
C VAL A 185 22.88 47.42 -28.88
N GLY A 186 24.15 47.81 -29.04
CA GLY A 186 24.99 47.39 -30.16
C GLY A 186 25.00 45.87 -30.30
N THR A 187 24.46 45.37 -31.41
CA THR A 187 24.33 43.95 -31.73
C THR A 187 25.66 43.31 -32.18
N ASP A 188 26.75 43.58 -31.47
CA ASP A 188 28.05 42.97 -31.73
C ASP A 188 28.35 41.90 -30.66
N ILE A 189 27.56 40.82 -30.67
CA ILE A 189 27.99 39.57 -30.06
C ILE A 189 28.96 38.92 -31.04
N ALA A 190 30.25 39.20 -30.86
CA ALA A 190 31.32 38.48 -31.53
C ALA A 190 31.28 37.00 -31.11
N ASP A 191 30.88 36.15 -32.04
CA ASP A 191 30.90 34.70 -31.92
C ASP A 191 32.35 34.19 -31.92
N THR A 192 32.99 34.17 -30.76
CA THR A 192 34.29 33.53 -30.56
C THR A 192 34.12 32.16 -29.93
N VAL A 193 33.69 31.18 -30.73
CA VAL A 193 33.83 29.75 -30.40
C VAL A 193 35.28 29.35 -30.62
N ALA A 194 36.04 29.25 -29.54
CA ALA A 194 37.34 28.57 -29.56
C ALA A 194 37.09 27.06 -29.59
N VAL A 195 37.19 26.47 -30.78
CA VAL A 195 37.27 25.01 -30.96
C VAL A 195 38.66 24.58 -30.51
N ASN A 196 38.75 23.86 -29.40
CA ASN A 196 39.98 23.21 -28.98
C ASN A 196 40.10 21.90 -29.79
N GLU A 197 40.88 21.94 -30.88
CA GLU A 197 41.30 20.75 -31.61
C GLU A 197 42.49 20.12 -30.89
N GLU A 198 42.22 19.13 -30.04
CA GLU A 198 43.20 18.08 -29.76
C GLU A 198 42.52 16.74 -30.09
N GLU A 199 42.86 16.26 -31.29
CA GLU A 199 42.66 14.89 -31.73
C GLU A 199 43.49 13.95 -30.84
N GLU A 200 42.91 12.84 -30.40
CA GLU A 200 43.65 11.57 -30.35
C GLU A 200 42.65 10.40 -30.40
N ASP A 201 42.81 9.63 -31.47
CA ASP A 201 42.21 8.32 -31.76
C ASP A 201 42.23 7.39 -30.54
N GLU A 202 41.30 6.43 -30.44
CA GLU A 202 41.64 4.99 -30.33
C GLU A 202 40.37 4.13 -30.53
N THR A 203 40.36 3.44 -31.66
CA THR A 203 39.42 2.37 -32.02
C THR A 203 39.68 1.13 -31.16
N TYR A 204 38.68 0.64 -30.42
CA TYR A 204 38.73 -0.75 -29.88
C TYR A 204 37.54 -1.57 -30.38
N SER A 205 37.84 -2.34 -31.43
CA SER A 205 37.06 -3.46 -31.95
C SER A 205 36.80 -4.53 -30.89
N GLY A 206 35.63 -5.17 -30.95
CA GLY A 206 35.21 -6.21 -30.02
C GLY A 206 36.06 -7.49 -30.03
N ALA A 207 36.01 -8.20 -28.90
CA ALA A 207 36.29 -9.64 -28.83
C ALA A 207 35.56 -10.25 -27.62
N ILE A 208 34.47 -10.95 -27.93
CA ILE A 208 33.97 -12.15 -27.26
C ILE A 208 35.14 -13.08 -26.86
N GLY A 209 35.19 -13.51 -25.60
CA GLY A 209 36.17 -14.50 -25.13
C GLY A 209 35.96 -14.89 -23.67
N SER A 210 35.32 -16.05 -23.48
CA SER A 210 35.14 -16.79 -22.23
C SER A 210 36.44 -16.98 -21.43
N VAL A 211 36.41 -16.80 -20.10
CA VAL A 211 37.21 -17.57 -19.11
C VAL A 211 36.47 -17.48 -17.75
N GLU A 212 35.70 -18.48 -17.33
CA GLU A 212 36.08 -19.68 -16.57
C GLU A 212 36.11 -19.47 -15.04
N SER A 213 35.13 -20.11 -14.40
CA SER A 213 34.90 -20.20 -12.97
C SER A 213 36.00 -21.02 -12.29
N LYS A 214 36.75 -20.42 -11.37
CA LYS A 214 37.55 -21.17 -10.41
C LYS A 214 36.90 -21.13 -9.03
N ARG A 215 36.11 -22.16 -8.76
CA ARG A 215 35.78 -22.62 -7.41
C ARG A 215 37.08 -23.11 -6.76
N GLU A 216 37.43 -22.56 -5.62
CA GLU A 216 38.49 -23.10 -4.77
C GLU A 216 37.85 -24.11 -3.82
N GLU A 217 38.10 -25.39 -4.08
CA GLU A 217 37.70 -26.49 -3.19
C GLU A 217 38.79 -26.73 -2.16
N VAL A 218 38.46 -26.52 -0.87
CA VAL A 218 39.27 -26.98 0.26
C VAL A 218 38.86 -28.43 0.55
N SER A 219 39.75 -29.37 0.21
CA SER A 219 39.62 -30.79 0.58
C SER A 219 40.11 -31.06 2.01
N PRO A 220 39.57 -32.09 2.69
CA PRO A 220 39.90 -32.43 4.07
C PRO A 220 41.09 -33.40 4.12
N ASP A 221 42.11 -33.09 4.93
CA ASP A 221 43.18 -34.04 5.23
C ASP A 221 42.86 -34.90 6.46
N ARG A 222 43.14 -36.19 6.31
CA ARG A 222 42.85 -37.26 7.28
C ARG A 222 43.92 -37.29 8.37
N GLY A 223 43.49 -37.76 9.54
CA GLY A 223 44.28 -37.73 10.76
C GLY A 223 45.59 -38.51 10.78
N SER A 224 46.39 -38.17 11.79
CA SER A 224 47.34 -39.05 12.44
C SER A 224 47.47 -38.65 13.91
N GLN A 225 46.87 -39.46 14.77
CA GLN A 225 47.48 -40.04 15.96
C GLN A 225 48.79 -39.40 16.46
N VAL A 226 48.77 -38.92 17.72
CA VAL A 226 49.95 -38.83 18.57
C VAL A 226 49.64 -39.43 19.93
N ASP A 227 50.19 -40.62 20.14
CA ASP A 227 50.48 -41.20 21.44
C ASP A 227 51.56 -40.37 22.14
N CYS A 228 51.34 -39.99 23.40
CA CYS A 228 52.30 -39.84 24.52
C CYS A 228 51.53 -39.38 25.77
#